data_AF-A0A8T5FKH7-F1
#
_entry.id   AF-A0A8T5FKH7-F1
#
_cell.length_a   1.000
_cell.length_b   1.000
_cell.length_c   1.000
_cell.angle_alpha   90.00
_cell.angle_beta   90.00
_cell.angle_gamma   90.00
#
_symmetry.space_group_name_H-M   'P 1'
#
loop_
_entity.id
_entity.type
_entity.pdbx_description
1 polymer ?
#
loop_
_entity_poly.entity_id
_entity_poly.type
_entity_poly.pdbx_seq_one_letter_code
_entity_poly.pdbx_strand_id
1 'polypeptide(L)'
;MGRINDTLNLLKNTTSLVARNKDILKPTWAQVKIAAFFYFLMIVSIVLLFIPNLGGVGQIGIIVMALVLMLIFPFIEVKYKAAQSWIVYQTFIGEKTDYADGIKRAKANRGDIFALGALDILLTHFSRQLKNKSNSGVGIFFRIILAGLSKIIEEGWDLIGNFLLPASIVTEKTITEAAKDLKELKNNVPGALAGVFGIDFVGNTLKSMVGGILFLGILVGFALLFFTGTWLPLVFIFLVMIAFNVAANITVEMIKVVYFTLFYVSIAMPMKMPKELRDEVTSYLNYKEPDQKTLEKKASDKTKKEDTKHHERLKPFIEKYRKQGYDDKDIKKVLTDNKWPASEVDKALKKI
;
A
#
# COMPACT_ATOMS: atom_id res chain seq x y z
N MET A 1 -14.03 -9.10 -13.12
CA MET A 1 -14.49 -7.84 -13.76
C MET A 1 -15.07 -6.83 -12.77
N GLY A 2 -15.73 -7.22 -11.67
CA GLY A 2 -16.19 -6.27 -10.61
C GLY A 2 -15.08 -5.41 -10.00
N ARG A 3 -14.01 -6.04 -9.46
CA ARG A 3 -12.86 -5.36 -8.80
C ARG A 3 -12.24 -4.18 -9.56
N ILE A 4 -12.19 -4.22 -10.89
CA ILE A 4 -11.54 -3.16 -11.70
C ILE A 4 -12.47 -1.94 -11.81
N ASN A 5 -13.77 -2.16 -12.01
CA ASN A 5 -14.77 -1.08 -12.01
C ASN A 5 -14.90 -0.45 -10.62
N ASP A 6 -14.79 -1.25 -9.55
CA ASP A 6 -14.81 -0.76 -8.17
C ASP A 6 -13.62 0.17 -7.92
N THR A 7 -12.42 -0.21 -8.38
CA THR A 7 -11.22 0.61 -8.22
C THR A 7 -11.20 1.85 -9.11
N LEU A 8 -11.82 1.79 -10.31
CA LEU A 8 -12.00 2.95 -11.18
C LEU A 8 -13.00 3.97 -10.61
N ASN A 9 -14.10 3.51 -10.02
CA ASN A 9 -15.05 4.37 -9.32
C ASN A 9 -14.39 5.03 -8.08
N LEU A 10 -13.50 4.31 -7.38
CA LEU A 10 -12.69 4.85 -6.29
C LEU A 10 -11.67 5.91 -6.76
N LEU A 11 -11.03 5.72 -7.91
CA LEU A 11 -10.15 6.72 -8.51
C LEU A 11 -10.93 7.99 -8.89
N LYS A 12 -12.15 7.83 -9.40
CA LYS A 12 -13.06 8.92 -9.77
C LYS A 12 -13.49 9.76 -8.55
N ASN A 13 -13.64 9.14 -7.39
CA ASN A 13 -14.02 9.85 -6.17
C ASN A 13 -12.81 10.37 -5.37
N THR A 14 -11.66 9.71 -5.47
CA THR A 14 -10.37 10.27 -5.04
C THR A 14 -10.04 11.54 -5.82
N THR A 15 -10.29 11.54 -7.14
CA THR A 15 -10.15 12.74 -7.98
C THR A 15 -11.20 13.81 -7.67
N SER A 16 -12.42 13.43 -7.28
CA SER A 16 -13.43 14.37 -6.74
C SER A 16 -12.97 15.03 -5.44
N LEU A 17 -12.40 14.27 -4.51
CA LEU A 17 -11.85 14.80 -3.25
C LEU A 17 -10.65 15.73 -3.49
N VAL A 18 -9.74 15.32 -4.37
CA VAL A 18 -8.62 16.16 -4.82
C VAL A 18 -9.11 17.42 -5.53
N ALA A 19 -10.23 17.35 -6.26
CA ALA A 19 -10.86 18.52 -6.86
C ALA A 19 -11.48 19.47 -5.81
N ARG A 20 -11.95 18.95 -4.66
CA ARG A 20 -12.44 19.76 -3.53
C ARG A 20 -11.32 20.54 -2.84
N ASN A 21 -10.11 19.99 -2.76
CA ASN A 21 -8.95 20.70 -2.22
C ASN A 21 -7.67 20.43 -3.05
N LYS A 22 -7.32 21.40 -3.92
CA LYS A 22 -6.09 21.35 -4.74
C LYS A 22 -4.82 21.29 -3.89
N ASP A 23 -4.89 21.68 -2.62
CA ASP A 23 -3.73 21.68 -1.72
C ASP A 23 -3.29 20.26 -1.34
N ILE A 24 -4.15 19.25 -1.56
CA ILE A 24 -3.78 17.84 -1.44
C ILE A 24 -2.63 17.48 -2.40
N LEU A 25 -2.53 18.12 -3.57
CA LEU A 25 -1.49 17.85 -4.57
C LEU A 25 -0.21 18.66 -4.36
N LYS A 26 -0.26 19.75 -3.59
CA LYS A 26 0.90 20.61 -3.36
C LYS A 26 2.09 19.87 -2.71
N PRO A 27 1.91 18.98 -1.71
CA PRO A 27 2.98 18.13 -1.20
C PRO A 27 3.62 17.27 -2.28
N THR A 28 2.81 16.71 -3.19
CA THR A 28 3.29 15.85 -4.29
C THR A 28 4.18 16.64 -5.24
N TRP A 29 3.74 17.81 -5.70
CA TRP A 29 4.54 18.65 -6.59
C TRP A 29 5.81 19.16 -5.90
N ALA A 30 5.75 19.50 -4.61
CA ALA A 30 6.93 19.87 -3.84
C ALA A 30 7.92 18.70 -3.75
N GLN A 31 7.43 17.48 -3.50
CA GLN A 31 8.24 16.27 -3.46
C GLN A 31 8.85 15.95 -4.83
N VAL A 32 8.10 16.07 -5.93
CA VAL A 32 8.62 15.85 -7.30
C VAL A 32 9.72 16.86 -7.63
N LYS A 33 9.55 18.14 -7.30
CA LYS A 33 10.58 19.17 -7.53
C LYS A 33 11.86 18.88 -6.74
N ILE A 34 11.72 18.52 -5.46
CA ILE A 34 12.87 18.18 -4.61
C ILE A 34 13.55 16.90 -5.10
N ALA A 35 12.77 15.89 -5.48
CA ALA A 35 13.31 14.67 -6.04
C ALA A 35 14.06 14.95 -7.35
N ALA A 36 13.47 15.70 -8.28
CA ALA A 36 14.14 16.09 -9.52
C ALA A 36 15.47 16.81 -9.25
N PHE A 37 15.51 17.72 -8.28
CA PHE A 37 16.74 18.40 -7.85
C PHE A 37 17.76 17.42 -7.25
N PHE A 38 17.34 16.53 -6.35
CA PHE A 38 18.22 15.51 -5.73
C PHE A 38 18.79 14.54 -6.76
N TYR A 39 17.95 14.03 -7.67
CA TYR A 39 18.38 13.13 -8.73
C TYR A 39 19.30 13.84 -9.73
N PHE A 40 19.02 15.10 -10.06
CA PHE A 40 19.92 15.92 -10.86
C PHE A 40 21.30 16.06 -10.19
N LEU A 41 21.33 16.41 -8.90
CA LEU A 41 22.59 16.47 -8.13
C LEU A 41 23.31 15.12 -8.10
N MET A 42 22.59 14.01 -7.91
CA MET A 42 23.20 12.67 -7.95
C MET A 42 23.82 12.36 -9.31
N ILE A 43 23.13 12.68 -10.41
CA ILE A 43 23.63 12.42 -11.76
C ILE A 43 24.85 13.30 -12.05
N VAL A 44 24.80 14.58 -11.71
CA VAL A 44 25.94 15.50 -11.84
C VAL A 44 27.13 14.97 -11.03
N SER A 45 26.90 14.56 -9.78
CA SER A 45 27.92 13.93 -8.94
C SER A 45 28.55 12.71 -9.63
N ILE A 46 27.75 11.80 -10.19
CA ILE A 46 28.26 10.63 -10.92
C ILE A 46 29.09 11.05 -12.13
N VAL A 47 28.62 12.01 -12.93
CA VAL A 47 29.36 12.49 -14.12
C VAL A 47 30.70 13.12 -13.72
N LEU A 48 30.72 13.90 -12.64
CA LEU A 48 31.94 14.53 -12.12
C LEU A 48 32.98 13.49 -11.66
N LEU A 49 32.58 12.29 -11.24
CA LEU A 49 33.54 11.23 -10.88
C LEU A 49 34.41 10.76 -12.05
N PHE A 50 33.93 10.91 -13.29
CA PHE A 50 34.65 10.50 -14.49
C PHE A 50 35.55 11.60 -15.07
N ILE A 51 35.59 12.79 -14.46
CA ILE A 51 36.49 13.87 -14.89
C ILE A 51 37.87 13.66 -14.23
N PRO A 52 38.93 13.40 -15.01
CA PRO A 52 40.22 12.94 -14.49
C PRO A 52 41.00 13.95 -13.64
N ASN A 53 40.59 15.23 -13.62
CA ASN A 53 41.31 16.33 -12.98
C ASN A 53 40.76 16.77 -11.61
N LEU A 54 39.81 16.06 -11.01
CA LEU A 54 39.17 16.48 -9.75
C LEU A 54 39.98 16.20 -8.47
N GLY A 55 41.10 15.47 -8.57
CA GLY A 55 41.90 15.07 -7.41
C GLY A 55 41.17 14.13 -6.44
N GLY A 56 41.93 13.35 -5.65
CA GLY A 56 41.34 12.33 -4.76
C GLY A 56 40.37 12.90 -3.71
N VAL A 57 40.66 14.09 -3.16
CA VAL A 57 39.81 14.74 -2.16
C VAL A 57 38.49 15.22 -2.76
N GLY A 58 38.50 15.75 -3.99
CA GLY A 58 37.29 16.19 -4.69
C GLY A 58 36.34 15.03 -5.01
N GLN A 59 36.89 13.90 -5.48
CA GLN A 59 36.11 12.69 -5.77
C GLN A 59 35.48 12.09 -4.51
N ILE A 60 36.22 12.03 -3.39
CA ILE A 60 35.68 11.56 -2.11
C ILE A 60 34.53 12.45 -1.64
N GLY A 61 34.68 13.77 -1.74
CA GLY A 61 33.62 14.72 -1.38
C GLY A 61 32.32 14.52 -2.16
N ILE A 62 32.43 14.24 -3.46
CA ILE A 62 31.28 13.95 -4.34
C ILE A 62 30.56 12.66 -3.92
N ILE A 63 31.31 11.60 -3.60
CA ILE A 63 30.73 10.32 -3.13
C ILE A 63 30.01 10.51 -1.80
N VAL A 64 30.65 11.18 -0.84
CA VAL A 64 30.05 11.47 0.48
C VAL A 64 28.77 12.29 0.32
N MET A 65 28.78 13.32 -0.54
CA MET A 65 27.60 14.11 -0.85
C MET A 65 26.46 13.25 -1.42
N ALA A 66 26.75 12.38 -2.40
CA ALA A 66 25.74 11.49 -2.98
C ALA A 66 25.15 10.53 -1.94
N LEU A 67 25.97 9.96 -1.05
CA LEU A 67 25.52 9.09 0.03
C LEU A 67 24.63 9.83 1.04
N VAL A 68 25.01 11.05 1.42
CA VAL A 68 24.21 11.89 2.32
C VAL A 68 22.86 12.24 1.70
N LEU A 69 22.84 12.63 0.42
CA LEU A 69 21.59 12.91 -0.30
C LEU A 69 20.68 11.68 -0.37
N MET A 70 21.25 10.50 -0.64
CA MET A 70 20.53 9.23 -0.66
C MET A 70 19.94 8.88 0.72
N LEU A 71 20.67 9.15 1.80
CA LEU A 71 20.21 8.85 3.17
C LEU A 71 19.11 9.82 3.63
N ILE A 72 19.17 11.10 3.24
CA ILE A 72 18.22 12.12 3.68
C ILE A 72 16.88 12.03 2.93
N PHE A 73 16.91 11.63 1.65
CA PHE A 73 15.74 11.66 0.78
C PHE A 73 14.50 10.92 1.33
N PRO A 74 14.60 9.69 1.89
CA PRO A 74 13.44 8.99 2.43
C PRO A 74 12.74 9.74 3.58
N PHE A 75 13.49 10.46 4.41
CA PHE A 75 12.93 11.27 5.50
C PHE A 75 12.16 12.48 4.96
N ILE A 76 12.63 13.07 3.86
CA ILE A 76 11.93 14.16 3.17
C ILE A 76 10.61 13.63 2.60
N GLU A 77 10.63 12.44 2.02
CA GLU A 77 9.46 11.78 1.47
C GLU A 77 8.40 11.51 2.55
N VAL A 78 8.78 10.90 3.68
CA VAL A 78 7.86 10.66 4.80
C VAL A 78 7.25 11.95 5.34
N LYS A 79 8.02 13.05 5.40
CA LYS A 79 7.51 14.36 5.79
C LYS A 79 6.40 14.86 4.85
N TYR A 80 6.54 14.70 3.53
CA TYR A 80 5.50 15.12 2.59
C TYR A 80 4.28 14.20 2.62
N LYS A 81 4.49 12.88 2.78
CA LYS A 81 3.39 11.92 2.98
C LYS A 81 2.59 12.24 4.24
N ALA A 82 3.27 12.57 5.35
CA ALA A 82 2.63 12.98 6.61
C ALA A 82 1.82 14.28 6.45
N ALA A 83 2.40 15.31 5.83
CA ALA A 83 1.69 16.55 5.55
C ALA A 83 0.44 16.30 4.68
N GLN A 84 0.54 15.41 3.70
CA GLN A 84 -0.57 15.06 2.83
C GLN A 84 -1.67 14.29 3.57
N SER A 85 -1.33 13.29 4.38
CA SER A 85 -2.31 12.58 5.23
C SER A 85 -3.09 13.54 6.12
N TRP A 86 -2.42 14.55 6.68
CA TRP A 86 -3.11 15.58 7.47
C TRP A 86 -4.10 16.40 6.64
N ILE A 87 -3.67 16.93 5.48
CA ILE A 87 -4.54 17.73 4.60
C ILE A 87 -5.74 16.91 4.11
N VAL A 88 -5.52 15.63 3.79
CA VAL A 88 -6.60 14.71 3.38
C VAL A 88 -7.60 14.51 4.50
N TYR A 89 -7.13 14.23 5.72
CA TYR A 89 -8.00 14.08 6.89
C TYR A 89 -8.84 15.33 7.14
N GLN A 90 -8.22 16.50 7.19
CA GLN A 90 -8.92 17.77 7.44
C GLN A 90 -9.95 18.07 6.34
N THR A 91 -9.56 17.88 5.07
CA THR A 91 -10.48 18.04 3.93
C THR A 91 -11.66 17.08 4.03
N PHE A 92 -11.42 15.86 4.51
CA PHE A 92 -12.43 14.83 4.60
C PHE A 92 -13.43 15.01 5.75
N ILE A 93 -13.02 15.66 6.85
CA ILE A 93 -13.94 16.08 7.92
C ILE A 93 -14.66 17.41 7.60
N GLY A 94 -14.38 18.02 6.44
CA GLY A 94 -15.02 19.25 5.98
C GLY A 94 -14.27 20.55 6.34
N GLU A 95 -13.09 20.45 6.95
CA GLU A 95 -12.23 21.59 7.24
C GLU A 95 -11.36 21.96 6.03
N LYS A 96 -11.12 23.27 5.84
CA LYS A 96 -10.17 23.74 4.84
C LYS A 96 -8.81 23.89 5.51
N THR A 97 -7.87 23.03 5.13
CA THR A 97 -6.47 23.14 5.54
C THR A 97 -5.60 23.41 4.32
N ASP A 98 -4.66 24.33 4.50
CA ASP A 98 -3.71 24.69 3.45
C ASP A 98 -2.44 23.82 3.51
N TYR A 99 -1.60 23.98 2.50
CA TYR A 99 -0.31 23.30 2.45
C TYR A 99 0.65 23.70 3.59
N ALA A 100 0.59 24.96 4.05
CA ALA A 100 1.52 25.45 5.07
C ALA A 100 1.23 24.81 6.43
N ASP A 101 -0.04 24.66 6.78
CA ASP A 101 -0.52 23.99 7.98
C ASP A 101 -0.19 22.50 7.98
N GLY A 102 -0.36 21.82 6.84
CA GLY A 102 0.07 20.42 6.69
C GLY A 102 1.58 20.24 6.94
N ILE A 103 2.41 21.14 6.41
CA ILE A 103 3.86 21.11 6.65
C ILE A 103 4.22 21.50 8.09
N LYS A 104 3.51 22.46 8.69
CA LYS A 104 3.69 22.86 10.08
C LYS A 104 3.38 21.70 11.01
N ARG A 105 2.29 20.97 10.74
CA ARG A 105 1.91 19.76 11.46
C ARG A 105 2.97 18.68 11.34
N ALA A 106 3.43 18.38 10.13
CA ALA A 106 4.52 17.44 9.92
C ALA A 106 5.76 17.86 10.74
N LYS A 107 6.16 19.14 10.68
CA LYS A 107 7.32 19.65 11.42
C LYS A 107 7.17 19.67 12.94
N ALA A 108 5.95 19.62 13.49
CA ALA A 108 5.73 19.54 14.93
C ALA A 108 6.16 18.17 15.47
N ASN A 109 5.93 17.10 14.71
CA ASN A 109 6.22 15.72 15.11
C ASN A 109 7.52 15.21 14.49
N ARG A 110 8.63 15.94 14.64
CA ARG A 110 9.92 15.57 13.98
C ARG A 110 10.44 14.20 14.41
N GLY A 111 10.26 13.85 15.69
CA GLY A 111 10.66 12.56 16.24
C GLY A 111 9.88 11.41 15.61
N ASP A 112 8.55 11.54 15.50
CA ASP A 112 7.70 10.52 14.88
C ASP A 112 7.95 10.43 13.38
N ILE A 113 8.19 11.54 12.68
CA ILE A 113 8.58 11.52 11.26
C ILE A 113 9.90 10.80 11.06
N PHE A 114 10.88 11.03 11.93
CA PHE A 114 12.15 10.32 11.85
C PHE A 114 11.97 8.83 12.10
N ALA A 115 11.21 8.45 13.13
CA ALA A 115 10.95 7.06 13.45
C ALA A 115 10.10 6.37 12.38
N LEU A 116 9.09 7.05 11.79
CA LEU A 116 8.32 6.57 10.65
C LEU A 116 9.20 6.44 9.39
N GLY A 117 10.12 7.39 9.16
CA GLY A 117 11.09 7.32 8.05
C GLY A 117 12.06 6.15 8.19
N ALA A 118 12.61 5.95 9.39
CA ALA A 118 13.46 4.81 9.69
C ALA A 118 12.70 3.48 9.55
N LEU A 119 11.45 3.45 10.01
CA LEU A 119 10.58 2.29 9.90
C LEU A 119 10.21 2.01 8.43
N ASP A 120 9.91 3.03 7.62
CA ASP A 120 9.61 2.87 6.19
C ASP A 120 10.83 2.37 5.40
N ILE A 121 12.02 2.91 5.67
CA ILE A 121 13.29 2.39 5.12
C ILE A 121 13.46 0.93 5.51
N LEU A 122 13.28 0.61 6.80
CA LEU A 122 13.37 -0.76 7.32
C LEU A 122 12.37 -1.66 6.61
N LEU A 123 11.09 -1.34 6.58
CA LEU A 123 10.06 -2.16 5.93
C LEU A 123 10.34 -2.36 4.43
N THR A 124 10.68 -1.30 3.71
CA THR A 124 10.90 -1.35 2.28
C THR A 124 12.15 -2.15 1.89
N HIS A 125 13.26 -2.00 2.62
CA HIS A 125 14.47 -2.78 2.36
C HIS A 125 14.40 -4.21 2.92
N PHE A 126 13.71 -4.41 4.03
CA PHE A 126 13.63 -5.70 4.73
C PHE A 126 12.64 -6.68 4.08
N SER A 127 11.52 -6.21 3.54
CA SER A 127 10.57 -7.07 2.80
C SER A 127 11.20 -7.77 1.59
N ARG A 128 12.19 -7.12 0.97
CA ARG A 128 12.97 -7.69 -0.15
C ARG A 128 13.99 -8.72 0.33
N GLN A 129 14.59 -8.52 1.50
CA GLN A 129 15.52 -9.47 2.10
C GLN A 129 14.84 -10.69 2.74
N LEU A 130 13.63 -10.57 3.31
CA LEU A 130 12.88 -11.73 3.82
C LEU A 130 12.35 -12.63 2.70
N LYS A 131 11.97 -12.04 1.55
CA LYS A 131 11.51 -12.81 0.37
C LYS A 131 12.66 -13.55 -0.31
N ASN A 132 13.88 -13.02 -0.25
CA ASN A 132 15.08 -13.71 -0.70
C ASN A 132 15.66 -14.53 0.45
N LYS A 133 15.41 -15.84 0.42
CA LYS A 133 15.79 -16.86 1.42
C LYS A 133 17.31 -17.05 1.65
N SER A 134 18.14 -16.02 1.45
CA SER A 134 19.58 -16.04 1.71
C SER A 134 19.86 -15.50 3.12
N ASN A 135 20.16 -16.42 4.03
CA ASN A 135 20.21 -16.20 5.48
C ASN A 135 21.52 -15.54 5.98
N SER A 136 22.33 -14.94 5.11
CA SER A 136 23.77 -14.73 5.42
C SER A 136 24.20 -13.29 5.74
N GLY A 137 23.34 -12.26 5.62
CA GLY A 137 23.79 -10.86 5.66
C GLY A 137 23.26 -9.98 6.80
N VAL A 138 22.30 -10.46 7.60
CA VAL A 138 21.59 -9.59 8.54
C VAL A 138 22.36 -9.48 9.85
N GLY A 139 23.11 -8.37 10.00
CA GLY A 139 23.93 -8.07 11.17
C GLY A 139 23.15 -8.09 12.50
N ILE A 140 23.88 -8.32 13.61
CA ILE A 140 23.30 -8.51 14.96
C ILE A 140 22.39 -7.35 15.38
N PHE A 141 22.75 -6.11 15.03
CA PHE A 141 21.91 -4.93 15.27
C PHE A 141 20.54 -5.02 14.58
N PHE A 142 20.50 -5.50 13.33
CA PHE A 142 19.25 -5.72 12.63
C PHE A 142 18.43 -6.82 13.28
N ARG A 143 19.04 -7.91 13.77
CA ARG A 143 18.32 -8.97 14.50
C ARG A 143 17.67 -8.48 15.79
N ILE A 144 18.31 -7.56 16.51
CA ILE A 144 17.76 -6.98 17.75
C ILE A 144 16.58 -6.05 17.45
N ILE A 145 16.72 -5.16 16.46
CA ILE A 145 15.63 -4.29 15.99
C ILE A 145 14.46 -5.15 15.51
N LEU A 146 14.75 -6.23 14.78
CA LEU A 146 13.76 -7.18 14.30
C LEU A 146 13.10 -7.96 15.42
N ALA A 147 13.80 -8.39 16.46
CA ALA A 147 13.17 -9.08 17.59
C ALA A 147 12.24 -8.18 18.41
N GLY A 148 12.55 -6.88 18.49
CA GLY A 148 11.68 -5.89 19.13
C GLY A 148 10.43 -5.56 18.31
N LEU A 149 10.60 -5.41 16.99
CA LEU A 149 9.51 -5.07 16.06
C LEU A 149 8.70 -6.30 15.60
N SER A 150 9.28 -7.49 15.49
CA SER A 150 8.59 -8.70 15.04
C SER A 150 7.46 -9.09 15.98
N LYS A 151 7.65 -8.93 17.30
CA LYS A 151 6.59 -9.13 18.30
C LYS A 151 5.38 -8.21 18.12
N ILE A 152 5.56 -7.05 17.47
CA ILE A 152 4.49 -6.10 17.16
C ILE A 152 3.89 -6.40 15.76
N ILE A 153 4.68 -6.93 14.83
CA ILE A 153 4.40 -6.93 13.38
C ILE A 153 4.08 -8.33 12.80
N GLU A 154 4.33 -9.43 13.53
CA GLU A 154 4.23 -10.83 13.04
C GLU A 154 2.89 -11.21 12.38
N GLU A 155 1.79 -10.53 12.72
CA GLU A 155 0.48 -10.80 12.13
C GLU A 155 -0.11 -9.62 11.35
N GLY A 156 0.52 -8.45 11.32
CA GLY A 156 -0.07 -7.20 10.79
C GLY A 156 0.73 -6.49 9.72
N TRP A 157 1.70 -7.18 9.10
CA TRP A 157 2.77 -6.56 8.30
C TRP A 157 2.26 -5.62 7.20
N ASP A 158 1.29 -6.07 6.38
CA ASP A 158 0.71 -5.26 5.29
C ASP A 158 -0.16 -4.10 5.78
N LEU A 159 -0.74 -4.24 6.98
CA LEU A 159 -1.59 -3.21 7.58
C LEU A 159 -0.73 -2.12 8.22
N ILE A 160 0.25 -2.50 9.02
CA ILE A 160 1.15 -1.56 9.69
C ILE A 160 1.93 -0.77 8.64
N GLY A 161 2.46 -1.42 7.59
CA GLY A 161 3.22 -0.71 6.56
C GLY A 161 2.43 0.41 5.86
N ASN A 162 1.14 0.19 5.60
CA ASN A 162 0.33 1.12 4.81
C ASN A 162 -0.49 2.11 5.65
N PHE A 163 -0.88 1.75 6.87
CA PHE A 163 -1.77 2.56 7.71
C PHE A 163 -1.09 3.24 8.88
N LEU A 164 0.13 2.85 9.25
CA LEU A 164 0.79 3.41 10.43
C LEU A 164 1.04 4.91 10.32
N LEU A 165 1.48 5.38 9.15
CA LEU A 165 1.71 6.80 8.91
C LEU A 165 0.39 7.60 8.96
N PRO A 166 -0.69 7.21 8.23
CA PRO A 166 -1.98 7.87 8.39
C PRO A 166 -2.52 7.82 9.82
N ALA A 167 -2.45 6.66 10.47
CA ALA A 167 -2.98 6.46 11.81
C ALA A 167 -2.29 7.37 12.83
N SER A 168 -0.95 7.40 12.85
CA SER A 168 -0.18 8.23 13.77
C SER A 168 -0.43 9.73 13.54
N ILE A 169 -0.45 10.17 12.28
CA ILE A 169 -0.63 11.59 11.96
C ILE A 169 -2.05 12.07 12.27
N VAL A 170 -3.07 11.27 11.97
CA VAL A 170 -4.48 11.62 12.15
C VAL A 170 -4.92 11.53 13.61
N THR A 171 -4.49 10.50 14.35
CA THR A 171 -4.85 10.35 15.77
C THR A 171 -3.97 11.15 16.71
N GLU A 172 -2.88 11.72 16.21
CA GLU A 172 -1.87 12.40 17.03
C GLU A 172 -1.20 11.47 18.06
N LYS A 173 -1.21 10.16 17.80
CA LYS A 173 -0.63 9.15 18.68
C LYS A 173 0.78 8.78 18.25
N THR A 174 1.56 8.31 19.23
CA THR A 174 2.89 7.74 18.96
C THR A 174 2.77 6.52 18.04
N ILE A 175 3.84 6.20 17.32
CA ILE A 175 3.88 5.06 16.41
C ILE A 175 3.45 3.76 17.11
N THR A 176 3.87 3.57 18.36
CA THR A 176 3.54 2.38 19.14
C THR A 176 2.06 2.30 19.49
N GLU A 177 1.45 3.43 19.86
CA GLU A 177 0.02 3.51 20.14
C GLU A 177 -0.80 3.32 18.87
N ALA A 178 -0.43 3.98 17.77
CA ALA A 178 -1.09 3.82 16.48
C ALA A 178 -1.01 2.37 15.97
N ALA A 179 0.12 1.69 16.18
CA ALA A 179 0.27 0.28 15.83
C ALA A 179 -0.65 -0.64 16.67
N LYS A 180 -0.83 -0.35 17.96
CA LYS A 180 -1.77 -1.09 18.83
C LYS A 180 -3.22 -0.91 18.36
N ASP A 181 -3.64 0.32 18.10
CA ASP A 181 -4.97 0.63 17.58
C ASP A 181 -5.25 -0.10 16.26
N LEU A 182 -4.27 -0.11 15.34
CA LEU A 182 -4.39 -0.83 14.07
C LEU A 182 -4.51 -2.35 14.26
N LYS A 183 -3.81 -2.91 15.25
CA LYS A 183 -3.91 -4.34 15.59
C LYS A 183 -5.30 -4.69 16.12
N GLU A 184 -5.85 -3.85 17.00
CA GLU A 184 -7.22 -4.01 17.49
C GLU A 184 -8.25 -3.86 16.37
N LEU A 185 -8.07 -2.86 15.49
CA LEU A 185 -8.91 -2.65 14.32
C LEU A 185 -8.93 -3.87 13.40
N LYS A 186 -7.78 -4.53 13.23
CA LYS A 186 -7.65 -5.76 12.44
C LYS A 186 -8.49 -6.90 12.96
N ASN A 187 -8.48 -7.09 14.27
CA ASN A 187 -9.21 -8.17 14.91
C ASN A 187 -10.74 -7.95 14.83
N ASN A 188 -11.17 -6.69 14.75
CA ASN A 188 -12.58 -6.33 14.76
C ASN A 188 -13.20 -6.16 13.37
N VAL A 189 -12.44 -5.75 12.35
CA VAL A 189 -12.97 -5.53 10.98
C VAL A 189 -12.07 -6.15 9.89
N PRO A 190 -11.94 -7.49 9.82
CA PRO A 190 -11.04 -8.16 8.87
C PRO A 190 -11.42 -7.93 7.40
N GLY A 191 -12.73 -7.84 7.11
CA GLY A 191 -13.27 -7.73 5.75
C GLY A 191 -13.06 -6.36 5.10
N ALA A 192 -13.13 -5.28 5.88
CA ALA A 192 -12.80 -3.95 5.37
C ALA A 192 -11.31 -3.88 5.01
N LEU A 193 -10.45 -4.43 5.87
CA LEU A 193 -9.00 -4.46 5.65
C LEU A 193 -8.57 -5.38 4.50
N ALA A 194 -9.45 -6.24 3.98
CA ALA A 194 -9.23 -6.94 2.72
C ALA A 194 -9.31 -6.02 1.47
N GLY A 195 -9.87 -4.80 1.61
CA GLY A 195 -9.84 -3.75 0.57
C GLY A 195 -8.43 -3.22 0.28
N VAL A 196 -7.48 -3.42 1.20
CA VAL A 196 -6.05 -3.07 1.06
C VAL A 196 -5.41 -3.75 -0.14
N PHE A 197 -5.90 -4.93 -0.54
CA PHE A 197 -5.37 -5.68 -1.67
C PHE A 197 -5.71 -5.08 -3.05
N GLY A 198 -6.70 -4.18 -3.16
CA GLY A 198 -7.12 -3.57 -4.43
C GLY A 198 -6.20 -2.46 -4.92
N ILE A 199 -5.71 -1.60 -4.01
CA ILE A 199 -4.85 -0.46 -4.37
C ILE A 199 -3.43 -0.92 -4.72
N ASP A 200 -2.94 -1.99 -4.11
CA ASP A 200 -1.64 -2.57 -4.47
C ASP A 200 -1.65 -3.12 -5.89
N PHE A 201 -2.79 -3.67 -6.34
CA PHE A 201 -2.99 -4.04 -7.74
C PHE A 201 -2.89 -2.81 -8.65
N VAL A 202 -3.60 -1.71 -8.37
CA VAL A 202 -3.53 -0.48 -9.19
C VAL A 202 -2.14 0.13 -9.19
N GLY A 203 -1.49 0.21 -8.03
CA GLY A 203 -0.12 0.72 -7.93
C GLY A 203 0.86 -0.12 -8.74
N ASN A 204 0.72 -1.45 -8.70
CA ASN A 204 1.56 -2.34 -9.50
C ASN A 204 1.24 -2.26 -11.00
N THR A 205 -0.03 -2.10 -11.38
CA THR A 205 -0.41 -1.87 -12.78
C THR A 205 0.17 -0.56 -13.30
N LEU A 206 0.04 0.54 -12.55
CA LEU A 206 0.62 1.84 -12.91
C LEU A 206 2.15 1.75 -13.01
N LYS A 207 2.82 1.09 -12.05
CA LYS A 207 4.27 0.87 -12.10
C LYS A 207 4.68 0.02 -13.30
N SER A 208 3.89 -0.99 -13.67
CA SER A 208 4.12 -1.80 -14.86
C SER A 208 3.97 -0.98 -16.15
N MET A 209 2.93 -0.13 -16.24
CA MET A 209 2.75 0.79 -17.37
C MET A 209 3.92 1.77 -17.51
N VAL A 210 4.36 2.35 -16.39
CA VAL A 210 5.56 3.21 -16.35
C VAL A 210 6.78 2.43 -16.83
N GLY A 211 6.98 1.19 -16.35
CA GLY A 211 8.04 0.31 -16.81
C GLY A 211 8.01 0.05 -18.31
N GLY A 212 6.82 -0.16 -18.88
CA GLY A 212 6.63 -0.31 -20.33
C GLY A 212 6.99 0.95 -21.12
N ILE A 213 6.57 2.13 -20.66
CA ILE A 213 6.94 3.43 -21.25
C ILE A 213 8.46 3.62 -21.20
N LEU A 214 9.09 3.27 -20.08
CA LEU A 214 10.53 3.36 -19.94
C LEU A 214 11.24 2.41 -20.90
N PHE A 215 10.77 1.17 -21.02
CA PHE A 215 11.33 0.20 -21.96
C PHE A 215 11.29 0.74 -23.41
N LEU A 216 10.16 1.30 -23.83
CA LEU A 216 10.04 1.95 -25.14
C LEU A 216 11.00 3.14 -25.27
N GLY A 217 11.13 3.96 -24.23
CA GLY A 217 12.08 5.08 -24.21
C GLY A 217 13.53 4.63 -24.43
N ILE A 218 13.95 3.53 -23.80
CA ILE A 218 15.27 2.93 -24.03
C ILE A 218 15.44 2.49 -25.50
N LEU A 219 14.43 1.83 -26.08
CA LEU A 219 14.49 1.43 -27.49
C LEU A 219 14.63 2.62 -28.43
N VAL A 220 13.87 3.70 -28.17
CA VAL A 220 14.00 4.95 -28.93
C VAL A 220 15.39 5.57 -28.76
N GLY A 221 15.93 5.55 -27.54
CA GLY A 221 17.29 6.02 -27.26
C GLY A 221 18.36 5.27 -28.06
N PHE A 222 18.27 3.94 -28.10
CA PHE A 222 19.19 3.11 -28.89
C PHE A 222 18.99 3.28 -30.39
N ALA A 223 17.75 3.43 -30.87
CA ALA A 223 17.49 3.72 -32.27
C ALA A 223 18.10 5.06 -32.68
N LEU A 224 17.93 6.12 -31.88
CA LEU A 224 18.56 7.42 -32.15
C LEU A 224 20.09 7.35 -32.10
N LEU A 225 20.67 6.58 -31.17
CA LEU A 225 22.11 6.32 -31.16
C LEU A 225 22.56 5.68 -32.48
N PHE A 226 21.83 4.66 -32.96
CA PHE A 226 22.13 3.96 -34.20
C PHE A 226 22.06 4.88 -35.44
N PHE A 227 21.01 5.71 -35.54
CA PHE A 227 20.81 6.60 -36.70
C PHE A 227 21.68 7.86 -36.68
N THR A 228 21.92 8.45 -35.52
CA THR A 228 22.69 9.71 -35.43
C THR A 228 24.17 9.48 -35.20
N GLY A 229 24.58 8.30 -34.72
CA GLY A 229 25.95 8.02 -34.29
C GLY A 229 26.40 8.81 -33.06
N THR A 230 25.49 9.56 -32.41
CA THR A 230 25.81 10.41 -31.25
C THR A 230 25.18 9.88 -29.98
N TRP A 231 25.91 9.97 -28.87
CA TRP A 231 25.44 9.54 -27.55
C TRP A 231 24.54 10.59 -26.87
N LEU A 232 24.51 11.82 -27.39
CA LEU A 232 23.79 12.94 -26.78
C LEU A 232 22.26 12.72 -26.72
N PRO A 233 21.57 12.25 -27.79
CA PRO A 233 20.15 11.94 -27.72
C PRO A 233 19.84 10.81 -26.73
N LEU A 234 20.72 9.81 -26.62
CA LEU A 234 20.56 8.71 -25.68
C LEU A 234 20.61 9.22 -24.23
N VAL A 235 21.59 10.06 -23.89
CA VAL A 235 21.71 10.64 -22.54
C VAL A 235 20.52 11.55 -22.24
N PHE A 236 20.08 12.37 -23.19
CA PHE A 236 18.91 13.22 -23.01
C PHE A 236 17.64 12.40 -22.71
N ILE A 237 17.38 11.35 -23.49
CA ILE A 237 16.26 10.44 -23.26
C ILE A 237 16.37 9.78 -21.89
N PHE A 238 17.55 9.32 -21.51
CA PHE A 238 17.78 8.68 -20.22
C PHE A 238 17.46 9.64 -19.04
N LEU A 239 17.85 10.91 -19.14
CA LEU A 239 17.52 11.93 -18.14
C LEU A 239 16.00 12.17 -18.03
N VAL A 240 15.33 12.33 -19.17
CA VAL A 240 13.88 12.51 -19.22
C VAL A 240 13.16 11.30 -18.63
N MET A 241 13.63 10.10 -18.94
CA MET A 241 13.08 8.86 -18.41
C MET A 241 13.26 8.73 -16.89
N ILE A 242 14.42 9.08 -16.36
CA ILE A 242 14.64 9.10 -14.90
C ILE A 242 13.67 10.08 -14.24
N ALA A 243 13.57 11.30 -14.75
CA ALA A 243 12.66 12.31 -14.20
C ALA A 243 11.21 11.83 -14.24
N PHE A 244 10.78 11.24 -15.36
CA PHE A 244 9.45 10.66 -15.51
C PHE A 244 9.20 9.51 -14.53
N ASN A 245 10.13 8.57 -14.40
CA ASN A 245 10.01 7.44 -13.46
C ASN A 245 9.89 7.92 -12.01
N VAL A 246 10.71 8.88 -11.61
CA VAL A 246 10.68 9.46 -10.26
C VAL A 246 9.32 10.13 -10.01
N ALA A 247 8.86 10.98 -10.93
CA ALA A 247 7.57 11.65 -10.82
C ALA A 247 6.40 10.65 -10.77
N ALA A 248 6.44 9.60 -11.59
CA ALA A 248 5.40 8.59 -11.62
C ALA A 248 5.35 7.77 -10.32
N ASN A 249 6.50 7.36 -9.78
CA ASN A 249 6.56 6.63 -8.51
C ASN A 249 6.02 7.46 -7.34
N ILE A 250 6.42 8.74 -7.24
CA ILE A 250 5.90 9.67 -6.22
C ILE A 250 4.38 9.82 -6.36
N THR A 251 3.87 9.89 -7.59
CA THR A 251 2.44 10.01 -7.85
C THR A 251 1.67 8.76 -7.44
N VAL A 252 2.17 7.56 -7.75
CA VAL A 252 1.56 6.30 -7.34
C VAL A 252 1.52 6.19 -5.81
N GLU A 253 2.61 6.53 -5.14
CA GLU A 253 2.69 6.48 -3.68
C GLU A 253 1.78 7.51 -3.02
N MET A 254 1.64 8.69 -3.62
CA MET A 254 0.67 9.68 -3.19
C MET A 254 -0.76 9.14 -3.22
N ILE A 255 -1.17 8.51 -4.33
CA ILE A 255 -2.52 7.95 -4.46
C ILE A 255 -2.77 6.94 -3.33
N LYS A 256 -1.76 6.12 -3.00
CA LYS A 256 -1.82 5.19 -1.88
C LYS A 256 -2.00 5.90 -0.53
N VAL A 257 -1.23 6.96 -0.26
CA VAL A 257 -1.32 7.72 1.00
C VAL A 257 -2.71 8.34 1.18
N VAL A 258 -3.27 8.97 0.13
CA VAL A 258 -4.62 9.52 0.16
C VAL A 258 -5.64 8.42 0.45
N TYR A 259 -5.55 7.30 -0.27
CA TYR A 259 -6.43 6.15 -0.09
C TYR A 259 -6.40 5.59 1.33
N PHE A 260 -5.20 5.28 1.85
CA PHE A 260 -5.05 4.71 3.19
C PHE A 260 -5.49 5.67 4.29
N THR A 261 -5.31 6.98 4.08
CA THR A 261 -5.81 8.00 5.01
C THR A 261 -7.33 8.03 5.04
N LEU A 262 -7.99 8.07 3.87
CA LEU A 262 -9.46 8.06 3.79
C LEU A 262 -10.05 6.79 4.41
N PHE A 263 -9.44 5.66 4.08
CA PHE A 263 -9.85 4.35 4.57
C PHE A 263 -9.65 4.21 6.08
N TYR A 264 -8.55 4.76 6.62
CA TYR A 264 -8.33 4.79 8.05
C TYR A 264 -9.39 5.62 8.77
N VAL A 265 -9.63 6.85 8.29
CA VAL A 265 -10.59 7.78 8.90
C VAL A 265 -12.01 7.21 8.84
N SER A 266 -12.38 6.54 7.75
CA SER A 266 -13.70 5.97 7.59
C SER A 266 -14.02 4.87 8.60
N ILE A 267 -13.03 4.07 8.97
CA ILE A 267 -13.18 2.98 9.92
C ILE A 267 -12.97 3.46 11.36
N ALA A 268 -11.92 4.25 11.61
CA ALA A 268 -11.52 4.62 12.96
C ALA A 268 -12.29 5.83 13.51
N MET A 269 -12.78 6.73 12.64
CA MET A 269 -13.43 7.98 13.06
C MET A 269 -14.74 8.28 12.29
N PRO A 270 -15.68 7.32 12.17
CA PRO A 270 -16.88 7.49 11.34
C PRO A 270 -17.79 8.63 11.81
N MET A 271 -17.74 8.98 13.09
CA MET A 271 -18.59 10.03 13.68
C MET A 271 -18.06 11.44 13.46
N LYS A 272 -16.78 11.61 13.10
CA LYS A 272 -16.21 12.91 12.74
C LYS A 272 -16.52 13.32 11.30
N MET A 273 -17.09 12.41 10.50
CA MET A 273 -17.43 12.66 9.11
C MET A 273 -18.81 13.34 8.97
N PRO A 274 -18.94 14.34 8.08
CA PRO A 274 -20.24 14.85 7.64
C PRO A 274 -21.12 13.70 7.14
N LYS A 275 -22.44 13.75 7.41
CA LYS A 275 -23.40 12.69 7.03
C LYS A 275 -23.31 12.31 5.55
N GLU A 276 -23.23 13.31 4.68
CA GLU A 276 -23.12 13.13 3.23
C GLU A 276 -21.89 12.30 2.82
N LEU A 277 -20.73 12.59 3.40
CA LEU A 277 -19.47 11.87 3.12
C LEU A 277 -19.45 10.49 3.76
N ARG A 278 -20.04 10.36 4.96
CA ARG A 278 -20.20 9.07 5.62
C ARG A 278 -21.08 8.14 4.78
N ASP A 279 -22.19 8.62 4.21
CA ASP A 279 -23.09 7.79 3.41
C ASP A 279 -22.45 7.34 2.09
N GLU A 280 -21.70 8.24 1.43
CA GLU A 280 -20.86 7.91 0.27
C GLU A 280 -19.84 6.81 0.61
N VAL A 281 -19.22 6.89 1.79
CA VAL A 281 -18.17 5.97 2.22
C VAL A 281 -18.71 4.64 2.75
N THR A 282 -19.84 4.67 3.44
CA THR A 282 -20.51 3.48 3.99
C THR A 282 -21.12 2.65 2.85
N SER A 283 -21.54 3.29 1.76
CA SER A 283 -21.90 2.61 0.51
C SER A 283 -20.74 1.78 -0.07
N TYR A 284 -19.47 2.15 0.18
CA TYR A 284 -18.31 1.35 -0.24
C TYR A 284 -18.06 0.15 0.65
N LEU A 285 -18.32 0.26 1.95
CA LEU A 285 -18.13 -0.83 2.92
C LEU A 285 -19.26 -1.86 2.86
N ASN A 286 -20.47 -1.45 2.46
CA ASN A 286 -21.67 -2.28 2.38
C ASN A 286 -22.01 -2.77 0.96
N TYR A 287 -21.07 -2.74 0.02
CA TYR A 287 -21.35 -3.22 -1.34
C TYR A 287 -21.64 -4.73 -1.30
N LYS A 288 -22.91 -5.09 -1.51
CA LYS A 288 -23.41 -6.46 -1.52
C LYS A 288 -22.57 -7.32 -2.45
N GLU A 289 -22.11 -8.46 -1.96
CA GLU A 289 -21.62 -9.55 -2.79
C GLU A 289 -22.62 -9.79 -3.94
N PRO A 290 -22.15 -10.09 -5.16
CA PRO A 290 -23.04 -10.30 -6.30
C PRO A 290 -24.06 -11.37 -5.93
N ASP A 291 -25.33 -11.05 -6.15
CA ASP A 291 -26.51 -11.88 -5.89
C ASP A 291 -26.19 -13.37 -6.16
N GLN A 292 -26.41 -14.22 -5.16
CA GLN A 292 -26.12 -15.67 -5.15
C GLN A 292 -26.65 -16.37 -6.41
N LYS A 293 -27.71 -15.82 -7.02
CA LYS A 293 -28.28 -16.27 -8.30
C LYS A 293 -27.34 -16.13 -9.52
N THR A 294 -26.39 -15.20 -9.47
CA THR A 294 -25.39 -14.99 -10.54
C THR A 294 -24.21 -15.96 -10.42
N LEU A 295 -23.95 -16.48 -9.21
CA LEU A 295 -22.94 -17.51 -8.95
C LEU A 295 -23.47 -18.91 -9.29
N GLU A 296 -24.76 -19.18 -9.07
CA GLU A 296 -25.39 -20.44 -9.51
C GLU A 296 -25.39 -20.58 -11.04
N LYS A 297 -25.59 -19.48 -11.78
CA LYS A 297 -25.57 -19.51 -13.26
C LYS A 297 -24.18 -19.65 -13.88
N LYS A 298 -23.10 -19.33 -13.14
CA LYS A 298 -21.71 -19.51 -13.58
C LYS A 298 -21.03 -20.75 -12.99
N ALA A 299 -21.60 -21.35 -11.94
CA ALA A 299 -21.16 -22.63 -11.39
C ALA A 299 -21.69 -23.82 -12.22
N SER A 300 -22.82 -23.67 -12.93
CA SER A 300 -23.38 -24.76 -13.76
C SER A 300 -22.52 -25.15 -14.98
N ASP A 301 -21.52 -24.35 -15.36
CA ASP A 301 -20.71 -24.58 -16.57
C ASP A 301 -19.26 -25.01 -16.26
N LYS A 302 -18.90 -25.21 -14.98
CA LYS A 302 -17.52 -25.56 -14.58
C LYS A 302 -17.36 -26.67 -13.54
N THR A 303 -18.40 -27.43 -13.23
CA THR A 303 -18.30 -28.58 -12.31
C THR A 303 -18.70 -29.89 -12.99
N LYS A 304 -17.82 -30.37 -13.87
CA LYS A 304 -17.64 -31.80 -14.15
C LYS A 304 -16.17 -32.16 -13.92
N LYS A 305 -15.73 -32.08 -12.65
CA LYS A 305 -14.56 -32.75 -12.02
C LYS A 305 -14.05 -31.94 -10.82
N GLU A 306 -14.78 -31.96 -9.70
CA GLU A 306 -14.18 -31.83 -8.35
C GLU A 306 -15.16 -32.18 -7.21
N ASP A 307 -16.15 -33.04 -7.49
CA ASP A 307 -17.26 -33.37 -6.59
C ASP A 307 -16.92 -34.47 -5.56
N THR A 308 -15.65 -34.53 -5.12
CA THR A 308 -15.16 -35.60 -4.22
C THR A 308 -14.40 -35.14 -2.99
N LYS A 309 -14.26 -33.83 -2.73
CA LYS A 309 -13.44 -33.34 -1.60
C LYS A 309 -14.15 -32.48 -0.55
N HIS A 310 -15.45 -32.24 -0.69
CA HIS A 310 -16.22 -31.43 0.27
C HIS A 310 -16.85 -32.26 1.41
N HIS A 311 -17.24 -33.51 1.17
CA HIS A 311 -17.85 -34.36 2.20
C HIS A 311 -16.89 -34.78 3.33
N GLU A 312 -15.59 -34.94 3.03
CA GLU A 312 -14.59 -35.28 4.05
C GLU A 312 -14.37 -34.15 5.08
N ARG A 313 -14.62 -32.90 4.68
CA ARG A 313 -14.45 -31.74 5.58
C ARG A 313 -15.52 -31.66 6.66
N LEU A 314 -16.70 -32.26 6.43
CA LEU A 314 -17.83 -32.24 7.38
C LEU A 314 -17.77 -33.37 8.41
N LYS A 315 -17.07 -34.47 8.09
CA LYS A 315 -16.92 -35.63 8.97
C LYS A 315 -16.43 -35.30 10.39
N PRO A 316 -15.35 -34.53 10.61
CA PRO A 316 -14.88 -34.22 11.95
C PRO A 316 -15.86 -33.35 12.76
N PHE A 317 -16.70 -32.54 12.09
CA PHE A 317 -17.70 -31.72 12.77
C PHE A 317 -18.91 -32.55 13.19
N ILE A 318 -19.41 -33.42 12.30
CA ILE A 318 -20.53 -34.32 12.60
C ILE A 318 -20.18 -35.27 13.76
N GLU A 319 -18.98 -35.87 13.75
CA GLU A 319 -18.51 -36.73 14.84
C GLU A 319 -18.36 -35.96 16.17
N LYS A 320 -17.91 -34.70 16.12
CA LYS A 320 -17.81 -33.85 17.31
C LYS A 320 -19.18 -33.57 17.94
N TYR A 321 -20.20 -33.28 17.13
CA TYR A 321 -21.54 -33.00 17.63
C TYR A 321 -22.28 -34.27 18.09
N ARG A 322 -22.12 -35.41 17.42
CA ARG A 322 -22.64 -36.70 17.92
C ARG A 322 -22.05 -37.07 19.28
N LYS A 323 -20.74 -36.86 19.49
CA LYS A 323 -20.08 -37.07 20.79
C LYS A 323 -20.60 -36.14 21.90
N GLN A 324 -21.19 -35.01 21.53
CA GLN A 324 -21.82 -34.06 22.46
C GLN A 324 -23.31 -34.35 22.69
N GLY A 325 -23.85 -35.44 22.11
CA GLY A 325 -25.23 -35.90 22.34
C GLY A 325 -26.29 -35.25 21.44
N TYR A 326 -25.89 -34.53 20.38
CA TYR A 326 -26.84 -33.95 19.43
C TYR A 326 -27.37 -35.00 18.44
N ASP A 327 -28.69 -34.96 18.18
CA ASP A 327 -29.32 -35.79 17.14
C ASP A 327 -29.00 -35.24 15.74
N ASP A 328 -29.08 -36.11 14.73
CA ASP A 328 -28.74 -35.77 13.34
C ASP A 328 -29.60 -34.62 12.79
N LYS A 329 -30.83 -34.44 13.32
CA LYS A 329 -31.70 -33.28 13.02
C LYS A 329 -31.14 -31.96 13.55
N ASP A 330 -30.58 -31.97 14.76
CA ASP A 330 -29.98 -30.80 15.39
C ASP A 330 -28.65 -30.45 14.73
N ILE A 331 -27.85 -31.47 14.39
CA ILE A 331 -26.60 -31.31 13.64
C ILE A 331 -26.88 -30.69 12.27
N LYS A 332 -27.91 -31.17 11.57
CA LYS A 332 -28.33 -30.61 10.28
C LYS A 332 -28.72 -29.14 10.41
N LYS A 333 -29.51 -28.80 11.43
CA LYS A 333 -29.94 -27.43 11.68
C LYS A 333 -28.73 -26.52 11.96
N VAL A 334 -27.85 -26.92 12.88
CA VAL A 334 -26.64 -26.14 13.24
C VAL A 334 -25.71 -25.94 12.05
N LEU A 335 -25.50 -26.95 11.20
CA LEU A 335 -24.65 -26.82 10.02
C LEU A 335 -25.30 -25.96 8.93
N THR A 336 -26.61 -26.09 8.74
CA THR A 336 -27.35 -25.26 7.77
C THR A 336 -27.42 -23.80 8.22
N ASP A 337 -27.60 -23.54 9.52
CA ASP A 337 -27.57 -22.20 10.12
C ASP A 337 -26.18 -21.56 9.99
N ASN A 338 -25.11 -22.38 9.99
CA ASN A 338 -23.74 -21.95 9.68
C ASN A 338 -23.44 -21.86 8.17
N LYS A 339 -24.47 -21.72 7.34
CA LYS A 339 -24.38 -21.52 5.87
C LYS A 339 -23.80 -22.69 5.08
N TRP A 340 -23.80 -23.92 5.63
CA TRP A 340 -23.48 -25.10 4.83
C TRP A 340 -24.66 -25.51 3.95
N PRO A 341 -24.44 -25.93 2.69
CA PRO A 341 -25.52 -26.34 1.81
C PRO A 341 -26.28 -27.55 2.38
N ALA A 342 -27.60 -27.45 2.52
CA ALA A 342 -28.43 -28.52 3.10
C ALA A 342 -28.28 -29.86 2.35
N SER A 343 -28.08 -29.80 1.03
CA SER A 343 -27.84 -30.97 0.17
C SER A 343 -26.51 -31.68 0.43
N GLU A 344 -25.50 -30.97 0.95
CA GLU A 344 -24.19 -31.54 1.29
C GLU A 344 -24.18 -32.13 2.69
N VAL A 345 -24.86 -31.48 3.63
CA VAL A 345 -25.04 -31.96 5.01
C VAL A 345 -25.84 -33.28 5.01
N ASP A 346 -26.89 -33.38 4.19
CA ASP A 346 -27.66 -34.62 4.04
C ASP A 346 -26.85 -35.77 3.42
N LYS A 347 -25.96 -35.47 2.48
CA LYS A 347 -25.04 -36.48 1.90
C LYS A 347 -23.98 -36.94 2.90
N ALA A 348 -23.49 -36.04 3.75
CA ALA A 348 -22.49 -36.34 4.77
C ALA A 348 -23.08 -37.17 5.92
N LEU A 349 -24.27 -36.81 6.42
CA LEU A 349 -25.00 -37.56 7.47
C LEU A 349 -25.40 -38.98 7.03
N LYS A 350 -25.67 -39.21 5.74
CA LYS A 350 -25.99 -40.54 5.21
C LYS A 350 -24.78 -41.47 5.04
N LYS A 351 -23.55 -40.93 5.07
CA LYS A 351 -22.29 -41.67 4.85
C LYS A 351 -21.51 -41.94 6.14
N ILE A 352 -21.96 -41.41 7.28
CA ILE A 352 -21.33 -41.52 8.61
C ILE A 352 -22.36 -42.04 9.60
#